data_AF-A0A362WYX6-F1
#
_entry.id   AF-A0A362WYX6-F1
#
_cell.length_a   1.000
_cell.length_b   1.000
_cell.length_c   1.000
_cell.angle_alpha   90.00
_cell.angle_beta   90.00
_cell.angle_gamma   90.00
#
_symmetry.space_group_name_H-M   'P 1'
#
loop_
_entity.id
_entity.type
_entity.pdbx_description
1 polymer ?
#
loop_
_entity_poly.entity_id
_entity_poly.type
_entity_poly.pdbx_seq_one_letter_code
_entity_poly.pdbx_strand_id
1 'polypeptide(L)'
;MSKIMTVDVLSSIKGAQPSETVNKLFEVIKNANASNNNSFNGNHNNCVSLDDLRDDVVVYSPATEKQIIIENFPKEKNGYLVVSKVIEE
;
A
#
# COMPACT_ATOMS: atom_id res chain seq x y z
N MET A 1 -19.77 45.54 6.89
CA MET A 1 -19.51 45.16 8.29
C MET A 1 -19.59 43.65 8.43
N SER A 2 -18.52 42.99 8.88
CA SER A 2 -18.56 41.57 9.24
C SER A 2 -19.41 41.42 10.50
N LYS A 3 -20.40 40.53 10.48
CA LYS A 3 -21.26 40.24 11.63
C LYS A 3 -20.45 39.40 12.62
N ILE A 4 -19.77 40.06 13.56
CA ILE A 4 -19.10 39.40 14.69
C ILE A 4 -20.18 38.79 15.58
N MET A 5 -20.29 37.45 15.55
CA MET A 5 -21.11 36.70 16.49
C MET A 5 -20.49 36.85 17.88
N THR A 6 -21.26 37.36 18.83
CA THR A 6 -20.77 37.53 20.21
C THR A 6 -20.47 36.16 20.82
N VAL A 7 -19.45 36.10 21.68
CA VAL A 7 -19.01 34.86 22.34
C VAL A 7 -20.16 34.21 23.13
N ASP A 8 -21.12 34.99 23.62
CA ASP A 8 -22.33 34.50 24.29
C ASP A 8 -23.25 33.68 23.36
N VAL A 9 -23.33 34.04 22.07
CA VAL A 9 -24.09 33.27 21.07
C VAL A 9 -23.39 31.94 20.75
N LEU A 10 -22.06 31.91 20.75
CA LEU A 10 -21.28 30.68 20.56
C LEU A 10 -21.32 29.78 21.80
N SER A 11 -21.29 30.37 22.99
CA SER A 11 -21.44 29.69 24.28
C SER A 11 -22.79 28.96 24.39
N SER A 12 -23.85 29.57 23.85
CA SER A 12 -25.22 29.02 23.85
C SER A 12 -25.38 27.74 23.00
N ILE A 13 -24.43 27.43 22.11
CA ILE A 13 -24.46 26.22 21.27
C ILE A 13 -23.89 25.00 22.02
N LYS A 14 -23.14 25.20 23.10
CA LYS A 14 -22.47 24.13 23.88
C LYS A 14 -23.42 23.23 24.70
N GLY A 15 -24.74 23.41 24.56
CA GLY A 15 -25.77 22.57 25.17
C GLY A 15 -27.04 22.44 24.31
N ALA A 16 -27.01 22.89 23.05
CA ALA A 16 -28.15 22.77 22.15
C ALA A 16 -28.32 21.30 21.70
N GLN A 17 -29.56 20.83 21.64
CA GLN A 17 -29.86 19.49 21.13
C GLN A 17 -29.34 19.37 19.69
N PRO A 18 -28.59 18.30 19.36
CA PRO A 18 -28.05 18.12 18.02
C PRO A 18 -29.20 18.04 17.01
N SER A 19 -29.03 18.71 15.88
CA SER A 19 -30.05 18.73 14.82
C SER A 19 -30.25 17.31 14.26
N GLU A 20 -31.48 16.81 14.31
CA GLU A 20 -31.85 15.50 13.79
C GLU A 20 -31.49 15.35 12.30
N THR A 21 -31.65 16.43 11.52
CA THR A 21 -31.28 16.48 10.10
C THR A 21 -29.78 16.30 9.89
N VAL A 22 -28.95 16.87 10.78
CA VAL A 22 -27.49 16.73 10.73
C VAL A 22 -27.07 15.30 11.08
N ASN A 23 -27.70 14.69 12.08
CA ASN A 23 -27.45 13.29 12.43
C ASN A 23 -27.83 12.34 11.28
N LYS A 24 -28.97 12.57 10.62
CA LYS A 24 -29.38 11.81 9.42
C LYS A 24 -28.38 11.97 8.27
N LEU A 25 -27.84 13.18 8.06
CA LEU A 25 -26.80 13.42 7.07
C LEU A 25 -25.54 12.59 7.38
N PHE A 26 -25.10 12.56 8.65
CA PHE A 26 -23.95 11.75 9.05
C PHE A 26 -24.19 10.25 8.88
N GLU A 27 -25.40 9.74 9.17
CA GLU A 27 -25.74 8.33 8.91
C GLU A 27 -25.73 8.00 7.42
N VAL A 28 -26.28 8.86 6.58
CA VAL A 28 -26.27 8.67 5.12
C VAL A 28 -24.84 8.66 4.58
N ILE A 29 -23.98 9.57 5.03
CA ILE A 29 -22.56 9.60 4.64
C ILE A 29 -21.83 8.34 5.09
N LYS A 30 -22.07 7.88 6.33
CA LYS A 30 -21.45 6.67 6.87
C LYS A 30 -21.82 5.42 6.06
N ASN A 31 -23.05 5.36 5.57
CA ASN A 31 -23.57 4.23 4.81
C ASN A 31 -23.31 4.34 3.29
N ALA A 32 -22.95 5.53 2.77
CA ALA A 32 -22.73 5.75 1.34
C ALA A 32 -21.55 4.92 0.77
N ASN A 33 -20.54 4.61 1.57
CA ASN A 33 -19.38 3.80 1.15
C ASN A 33 -19.57 2.28 1.30
N ALA A 34 -20.67 1.82 1.90
CA ALA A 34 -20.87 0.40 2.18
C ALA A 34 -21.27 -0.44 0.94
N SER A 35 -21.68 0.21 -0.15
CA SER A 35 -22.23 -0.49 -1.33
C SER A 35 -21.24 -0.66 -2.50
N ASN A 36 -19.96 -0.31 -2.35
CA ASN A 36 -18.97 -0.47 -3.42
C ASN A 36 -17.98 -1.62 -3.20
N ASN A 37 -18.49 -2.77 -2.75
CA ASN A 37 -17.69 -3.99 -2.59
C ASN A 37 -17.33 -4.69 -3.91
N ASN A 38 -17.72 -4.16 -5.08
CA ASN A 38 -17.51 -4.83 -6.38
C ASN A 38 -16.70 -4.03 -7.41
N SER A 39 -16.17 -2.84 -7.08
CA SER A 39 -15.33 -2.09 -8.04
C SER A 39 -13.87 -2.54 -8.09
N PHE A 40 -13.42 -3.42 -7.18
CA PHE A 40 -12.02 -3.86 -7.14
C PHE A 40 -11.70 -5.09 -8.00
N ASN A 41 -12.70 -5.78 -8.55
CA ASN A 41 -12.50 -7.10 -9.15
C ASN A 41 -12.09 -7.09 -10.64
N GLY A 42 -11.96 -5.90 -11.27
CA GLY A 42 -11.68 -5.79 -12.71
C GLY A 42 -10.31 -5.22 -13.10
N ASN A 43 -9.59 -4.56 -12.18
CA ASN A 43 -8.38 -3.79 -12.50
C ASN A 43 -7.11 -4.32 -11.82
N HIS A 44 -7.16 -5.47 -11.14
CA HIS A 44 -6.04 -6.02 -10.37
C HIS A 44 -5.51 -7.34 -10.92
N ASN A 45 -5.58 -7.54 -12.25
CA ASN A 45 -5.09 -8.77 -12.89
C ASN A 45 -3.59 -9.03 -12.65
N ASN A 46 -2.82 -7.99 -12.30
CA ASN A 46 -1.38 -8.06 -12.06
C ASN A 46 -0.98 -7.73 -10.61
N CYS A 47 -1.90 -7.77 -9.64
CA CYS A 47 -1.54 -7.56 -8.24
C CYS A 47 -1.31 -8.89 -7.52
N VAL A 48 -0.24 -8.94 -6.74
CA VAL A 48 0.05 -10.02 -5.79
C VAL A 48 -0.67 -9.80 -4.47
N SER A 49 -1.11 -10.86 -3.80
CA SER A 49 -1.70 -10.76 -2.45
C SER A 49 -0.63 -10.32 -1.45
N LEU A 50 -1.04 -9.63 -0.39
CA LEU A 50 -0.13 -9.30 0.72
C LEU A 50 0.43 -10.57 1.38
N ASP A 51 -0.35 -11.64 1.40
CA ASP A 51 0.05 -12.93 1.96
C ASP A 51 1.13 -13.64 1.12
N ASP A 52 1.32 -13.24 -0.14
CA ASP A 52 2.33 -13.79 -1.05
C ASP A 52 3.62 -12.96 -1.05
N LEU A 53 3.68 -11.86 -0.29
CA LEU A 53 4.86 -11.02 -0.18
C LEU A 53 5.88 -11.62 0.81
N ARG A 54 7.15 -11.64 0.42
CA ARG A 54 8.25 -11.99 1.31
C ARG A 54 8.60 -10.79 2.21
N ASP A 55 8.99 -11.08 3.45
CA ASP A 55 9.52 -10.07 4.37
C ASP A 55 10.77 -9.35 3.81
N ASP A 56 10.87 -8.05 4.08
CA ASP A 56 12.02 -7.21 3.72
C ASP A 56 13.18 -7.41 4.71
N VAL A 57 13.78 -8.60 4.65
CA VAL A 57 14.92 -8.99 5.48
C VAL A 57 16.09 -9.50 4.63
N VAL A 58 17.30 -9.13 5.06
CA VAL A 58 18.56 -9.58 4.45
C VAL A 58 18.83 -11.01 4.86
N VAL A 59 18.99 -11.89 3.87
CA VAL A 59 19.38 -13.29 4.07
C VAL A 59 20.72 -13.52 3.37
N TYR A 60 21.75 -13.87 4.13
CA TYR A 60 23.08 -14.14 3.57
C TYR A 60 23.21 -15.61 3.17
N SER A 61 23.71 -15.85 1.95
CA SER A 61 24.04 -17.22 1.53
C SER A 61 25.30 -17.74 2.23
N PRO A 62 25.30 -18.99 2.72
CA PRO A 62 26.46 -19.62 3.32
C PRO A 62 27.62 -19.77 2.32
N ALA A 63 28.84 -19.83 2.84
CA ALA A 63 30.05 -19.95 2.02
C ALA A 63 30.06 -21.24 1.18
N THR A 64 29.53 -22.33 1.71
CA THR A 64 29.42 -23.63 1.03
C THR A 64 28.53 -23.56 -0.20
N GLU A 65 27.38 -22.89 -0.11
CA GLU A 65 26.47 -22.73 -1.24
C GLU A 65 27.09 -21.90 -2.36
N LYS A 66 27.75 -20.77 -2.00
CA LYS A 66 28.48 -19.95 -2.97
C LYS A 66 29.56 -20.76 -3.70
N GLN A 67 30.27 -21.62 -2.97
CA GLN A 67 31.29 -22.49 -3.54
C GLN A 67 30.68 -23.51 -4.52
N ILE A 68 29.59 -24.19 -4.13
CA ILE A 68 28.88 -25.14 -4.99
C ILE A 68 28.40 -24.46 -6.28
N ILE A 69 27.88 -23.24 -6.20
CA ILE A 69 27.42 -22.49 -7.38
C ILE A 69 28.58 -22.25 -8.36
N ILE A 70 29.73 -21.79 -7.86
CA ILE A 70 30.91 -21.50 -8.69
C ILE A 70 31.45 -22.79 -9.34
N GLU A 71 31.47 -23.90 -8.60
CA GLU A 71 31.90 -25.21 -9.13
C GLU A 71 31.03 -25.72 -10.28
N ASN A 72 29.78 -25.26 -10.37
CA ASN A 72 28.85 -25.62 -11.44
C ASN A 72 28.89 -24.66 -12.63
N PHE A 73 29.74 -23.62 -12.63
CA PHE A 73 29.86 -22.72 -13.77
C PHE A 73 30.46 -23.43 -14.99
N PRO A 74 29.80 -23.41 -16.17
CA PRO A 74 30.36 -23.99 -17.39
C PRO A 74 31.68 -23.34 -17.82
N LYS A 75 31.84 -22.05 -17.54
CA LYS A 75 33.07 -21.28 -17.72
C LYS A 75 33.18 -20.27 -16.59
N GLU A 76 34.24 -20.36 -15.81
CA GLU A 76 34.50 -19.48 -14.67
C GLU A 76 35.74 -18.62 -14.94
N LYS A 77 35.71 -17.39 -14.44
CA LYS A 77 36.87 -16.50 -14.39
C LYS A 77 36.76 -15.56 -13.19
N ASN A 78 37.70 -15.65 -12.26
CA ASN A 78 37.80 -14.74 -11.09
C ASN A 78 36.52 -14.70 -10.21
N GLY A 79 35.81 -15.82 -10.08
CA GLY A 79 34.54 -15.96 -9.36
C GLY A 79 33.31 -15.57 -10.19
N TYR A 80 33.47 -15.23 -11.46
CA TYR A 80 32.38 -14.83 -12.35
C TYR A 80 32.07 -15.92 -13.38
N LEU A 81 30.78 -16.11 -13.68
CA LEU A 81 30.31 -16.90 -14.80
C LEU A 81 30.58 -16.16 -16.11
N VAL A 82 31.33 -16.78 -17.02
CA VAL A 82 31.70 -16.19 -18.31
C VAL A 82 30.72 -16.63 -19.39
N VAL A 83 30.09 -15.66 -20.05
CA VAL A 83 29.18 -15.87 -21.19
C VAL A 83 29.66 -15.09 -22.41
N SER A 84 29.24 -15.54 -23.59
CA SER A 84 29.49 -14.81 -24.84
C SER A 84 28.71 -13.49 -24.81
N LYS A 85 29.37 -12.39 -25.17
CA LYS A 85 28.70 -11.10 -25.38
C LYS A 85 27.82 -11.23 -26.61
N VAL A 86 26.50 -11.04 -26.45
CA VAL A 86 25.59 -10.94 -27.59
C VAL A 86 25.83 -9.59 -28.25
N ILE A 87 26.19 -9.62 -29.53
CA ILE A 87 26.19 -8.46 -30.43
C ILE A 87 25.21 -8.81 -31.55
N GLU A 88 24.24 -7.93 -31.79
CA GLU A 88 23.32 -8.04 -32.92
C GLU A 88 24.05 -7.54 -34.18
N GLU A 89 23.81 -8.19 -35.33
CA GLU A 89 24.37 -7.79 -36.64
C GLU A 89 23.69 -6.55 -37.21
#